data_AF-A0A7C4IFA1-F1
#
_entry.id   AF-A0A7C4IFA1-F1
#
_cell.length_a   1.000
_cell.length_b   1.000
_cell.length_c   1.000
_cell.angle_alpha   90.00
_cell.angle_beta   90.00
_cell.angle_gamma   90.00
#
_symmetry.space_group_name_H-M   'P 1'
#
loop_
_entity.id
_entity.type
_entity.pdbx_description
1 polymer ?
#
loop_
_entity_poly.entity_id
_entity_poly.type
_entity_poly.pdbx_seq_one_letter_code
_entity_poly.pdbx_strand_id
1 'polypeptide(L)'
;MNAPELLRQHLIDPEICIRCNTCEETCPVDAITHDARNYVVRADKCKACLACIAPCPTGAIDNWRTVLRAQAYSIEDQFGWDALPAEQSLGESVAAPASELAAEDAPPVPAAAVPGSTVPPWSAAHPYVNLYTHRQPAIATVMGNYRVTDAAAESDTRHIVLDFGATPFPVLEGQSIGILPPGVDANGRPHHARQYSIASPRDGERPGYNNVDAQRKAYDDGFMFGRRDARLGRQANYLVYNNQYNAATKKEFSRGYLNGYRSYRGR
;
A
#
# COMPACT_ATOMS: atom_id res chain seq x y z
N MET A 1 -28.82 -40.77 -4.48
CA MET A 1 -28.05 -39.86 -5.34
C MET A 1 -27.18 -39.04 -4.42
N ASN A 2 -25.85 -39.18 -4.50
CA ASN A 2 -24.94 -38.41 -3.65
C ASN A 2 -25.05 -36.94 -4.01
N ALA A 3 -25.18 -36.08 -3.01
CA ALA A 3 -25.20 -34.64 -3.21
C ALA A 3 -23.91 -34.18 -3.91
N PRO A 4 -23.96 -33.16 -4.79
CA PRO A 4 -22.78 -32.60 -5.41
C PRO A 4 -21.84 -32.07 -4.33
N GLU A 5 -20.63 -32.64 -4.26
CA GLU A 5 -19.61 -32.18 -3.31
C GLU A 5 -18.95 -30.91 -3.86
N LEU A 6 -19.03 -29.82 -3.10
CA LEU A 6 -18.42 -28.54 -3.44
C LEU A 6 -17.00 -28.46 -2.88
N LEU A 7 -16.09 -27.89 -3.67
CA LEU A 7 -14.71 -27.62 -3.33
C LEU A 7 -14.45 -26.12 -3.45
N ARG A 8 -13.96 -25.50 -2.37
CA ARG A 8 -13.37 -24.15 -2.43
C ARG A 8 -11.94 -24.29 -2.89
N GLN A 9 -11.72 -24.18 -4.19
CA GLN A 9 -10.39 -24.30 -4.78
C GLN A 9 -9.64 -22.98 -4.68
N HIS A 10 -8.43 -23.04 -4.13
CA HIS A 10 -7.48 -21.95 -4.08
C HIS A 10 -6.76 -21.85 -5.43
N LEU A 11 -6.60 -20.64 -5.96
CA LEU A 11 -5.99 -20.38 -7.27
C LEU A 11 -5.04 -19.19 -7.18
N ILE A 12 -4.11 -19.09 -8.13
CA ILE A 12 -3.22 -17.94 -8.31
C ILE A 12 -3.60 -17.25 -9.60
N ASP A 13 -3.73 -15.92 -9.56
CA ASP A 13 -4.02 -15.11 -10.72
C ASP A 13 -2.76 -14.88 -11.58
N PRO A 14 -2.68 -15.44 -12.78
CA PRO A 14 -1.51 -15.28 -13.65
C PRO A 14 -1.34 -13.85 -14.16
N GLU A 15 -2.38 -13.01 -14.17
CA GLU A 15 -2.33 -11.64 -14.70
C GLU A 15 -1.49 -10.73 -13.78
N ILE A 16 -1.61 -10.92 -12.47
CA ILE A 16 -0.94 -10.10 -11.44
C ILE A 16 0.19 -10.84 -10.73
N CYS A 17 0.42 -12.12 -11.03
CA CYS A 17 1.52 -12.89 -10.46
C CYS A 17 2.87 -12.47 -11.08
N ILE A 18 3.75 -11.92 -10.24
CA ILE A 18 5.12 -11.53 -10.64
C ILE A 18 6.14 -12.67 -10.57
N ARG A 19 5.70 -13.90 -10.28
CA ARG A 19 6.54 -15.12 -10.29
C ARG A 19 7.76 -15.04 -9.37
N CYS A 20 7.57 -14.46 -8.17
CA CYS A 20 8.63 -14.22 -7.19
C CYS A 20 9.02 -15.44 -6.33
N ASN A 21 8.45 -16.63 -6.58
CA ASN A 21 8.66 -17.88 -5.84
C ASN A 21 8.23 -17.91 -4.35
N THR A 22 7.91 -16.78 -3.74
CA THR A 22 7.66 -16.68 -2.28
C THR A 22 6.54 -17.60 -1.79
N CYS A 23 5.48 -17.76 -2.58
CA CYS A 23 4.34 -18.58 -2.19
C CYS A 23 4.65 -20.08 -2.12
N GLU A 24 5.49 -20.58 -3.02
CA GLU A 24 5.94 -21.97 -3.05
C GLU A 24 6.82 -22.28 -1.84
N GLU A 25 7.81 -21.43 -1.57
CA GLU A 25 8.71 -21.59 -0.41
C GLU A 25 7.97 -21.50 0.94
N THR A 26 6.88 -20.73 1.00
CA THR A 26 6.11 -20.56 2.24
C THR A 26 5.12 -21.70 2.48
N CYS A 27 4.79 -22.53 1.48
CA CYS A 27 3.74 -23.52 1.61
C CYS A 27 4.20 -24.70 2.51
N PRO A 28 3.60 -24.91 3.69
CA PRO A 28 4.06 -25.96 4.62
C PRO A 28 3.73 -27.40 4.16
N VAL A 29 3.00 -27.53 3.05
CA VAL A 29 2.53 -28.81 2.50
C VAL A 29 2.87 -28.98 1.02
N ASP A 30 3.71 -28.10 0.47
CA ASP A 30 4.14 -28.15 -0.94
C ASP A 30 2.97 -28.29 -1.92
N ALA A 31 1.89 -27.54 -1.64
CA ALA A 31 0.69 -27.51 -2.48
C ALA A 31 0.82 -26.55 -3.66
N ILE A 32 1.88 -25.73 -3.71
CA ILE A 32 2.11 -24.78 -4.79
C ILE A 32 3.25 -25.30 -5.65
N THR A 33 3.12 -25.15 -6.96
CA THR A 33 4.11 -25.57 -7.93
C THR A 33 4.09 -24.59 -9.09
N HIS A 34 5.12 -24.59 -9.93
CA HIS A 34 5.19 -23.70 -11.08
C HIS A 34 5.77 -24.39 -12.32
N ASP A 35 5.49 -23.79 -13.48
CA ASP A 35 6.20 -24.02 -14.73
C ASP A 35 6.89 -22.72 -15.20
N ALA A 36 7.30 -22.65 -16.46
CA ALA A 36 7.94 -21.46 -17.01
C ALA A 36 6.99 -20.23 -17.10
N ARG A 37 5.67 -20.42 -17.03
CA ARG A 37 4.67 -19.35 -17.19
C ARG A 37 3.94 -19.03 -15.89
N ASN A 38 3.46 -20.02 -15.15
CA ASN A 38 2.47 -19.83 -14.09
C ASN A 38 2.82 -20.59 -12.82
N TYR A 39 2.48 -19.97 -11.68
CA TYR A 39 2.40 -20.64 -10.38
C TYR A 39 0.96 -21.11 -10.18
N VAL A 40 0.78 -22.33 -9.68
CA VAL A 40 -0.53 -22.98 -9.58
C VAL A 40 -0.68 -23.69 -8.24
N VAL A 41 -1.92 -23.82 -7.77
CA VAL A 41 -2.22 -24.50 -6.50
C VAL A 41 -2.83 -25.87 -6.78
N ARG A 42 -2.24 -26.89 -6.16
CA ARG A 42 -2.72 -28.26 -6.18
C ARG A 42 -3.89 -28.41 -5.23
N ALA A 43 -5.10 -28.55 -5.79
CA ALA A 43 -6.34 -28.60 -5.03
C ALA A 43 -6.47 -29.82 -4.10
N ASP A 44 -5.78 -30.91 -4.42
CA ASP A 44 -5.69 -32.13 -3.63
C ASP A 44 -4.76 -32.00 -2.41
N LYS A 45 -3.76 -31.11 -2.47
CA LYS A 45 -2.78 -30.90 -1.38
C LYS A 45 -3.09 -29.69 -0.51
N CYS A 46 -3.72 -28.65 -1.07
CA CYS A 46 -3.98 -27.42 -0.34
C CYS A 46 -4.90 -27.68 0.85
N LYS A 47 -4.42 -27.33 2.06
CA LYS A 47 -5.20 -27.45 3.31
C LYS A 47 -5.89 -26.13 3.71
N ALA A 48 -5.89 -25.13 2.83
CA ALA A 48 -6.44 -23.80 3.08
C ALA A 48 -5.90 -23.13 4.37
N CYS A 49 -4.61 -23.31 4.68
CA CYS A 49 -3.98 -22.71 5.87
C CYS A 49 -3.63 -21.22 5.71
N LEU A 50 -3.72 -20.68 4.49
CA LEU A 50 -3.52 -19.27 4.15
C LEU A 50 -2.10 -18.71 4.38
N ALA A 51 -1.12 -19.54 4.72
CA ALA A 51 0.26 -19.12 4.98
C ALA A 51 0.92 -18.39 3.80
N CYS A 52 0.56 -18.76 2.57
CA CYS A 52 1.11 -18.17 1.35
C CYS A 52 0.49 -16.81 0.96
N ILE A 53 -0.58 -16.36 1.62
CA ILE A 53 -1.26 -15.10 1.28
C ILE A 53 -0.46 -13.89 1.75
N ALA A 54 -0.11 -13.83 3.04
CA ALA A 54 0.58 -12.67 3.61
C ALA A 54 1.94 -12.34 2.94
N PRO A 55 2.76 -13.32 2.52
CA PRO A 55 4.01 -13.05 1.81
C PRO A 55 3.85 -12.59 0.35
N CYS A 56 2.65 -12.69 -0.25
CA CYS A 56 2.46 -12.36 -1.66
C CYS A 56 2.41 -10.84 -1.87
N PRO A 57 3.40 -10.21 -2.54
CA PRO A 57 3.47 -8.75 -2.65
C PRO A 57 2.41 -8.15 -3.58
N THR A 58 1.89 -8.93 -4.52
CA THR A 58 0.86 -8.48 -5.47
C THR A 58 -0.55 -8.94 -5.10
N GLY A 59 -0.70 -9.80 -4.10
CA GLY A 59 -1.98 -10.42 -3.77
C GLY A 59 -2.48 -11.45 -4.79
N ALA A 60 -1.67 -11.84 -5.79
CA ALA A 60 -2.06 -12.77 -6.86
C ALA A 60 -2.62 -14.11 -6.36
N ILE A 61 -2.18 -14.56 -5.19
CA ILE A 61 -2.60 -15.83 -4.61
C ILE A 61 -3.91 -15.74 -3.81
N ASP A 62 -4.46 -14.56 -3.54
CA ASP A 62 -5.71 -14.44 -2.76
C ASP A 62 -6.96 -14.62 -3.62
N ASN A 63 -7.07 -15.77 -4.31
CA ASN A 63 -8.16 -16.06 -5.22
C ASN A 63 -8.78 -17.43 -4.92
N TRP A 64 -10.10 -17.44 -4.72
CA TRP A 64 -10.86 -18.65 -4.39
C TRP A 64 -12.05 -18.81 -5.33
N ARG A 65 -12.27 -20.02 -5.83
CA ARG A 65 -13.44 -20.36 -6.65
C ARG A 65 -14.16 -21.55 -6.04
N THR A 66 -15.49 -21.46 -5.98
CA THR A 66 -16.32 -22.60 -5.58
C THR A 66 -16.66 -23.41 -6.82
N VAL A 67 -16.18 -24.65 -6.86
CA VAL A 67 -16.37 -25.58 -7.98
C VAL A 67 -16.95 -26.89 -7.46
N LEU A 68 -17.58 -27.67 -8.34
CA LEU A 68 -17.87 -29.07 -8.01
C LEU A 68 -16.54 -29.83 -7.90
N ARG A 69 -16.37 -30.70 -6.90
CA ARG A 69 -15.11 -31.45 -6.72
C ARG A 69 -14.73 -32.23 -7.99
N ALA A 70 -15.72 -32.76 -8.71
CA ALA A 70 -15.53 -33.47 -9.97
C ALA A 70 -15.09 -32.57 -11.15
N GLN A 71 -15.22 -31.25 -11.00
CA GLN A 71 -14.89 -30.22 -11.99
C GLN A 71 -13.84 -29.24 -11.45
N ALA A 72 -13.04 -29.67 -10.47
CA ALA A 72 -11.92 -28.89 -9.97
C ALA A 72 -10.92 -28.64 -11.11
N TYR A 73 -10.42 -27.42 -11.19
CA TYR A 73 -9.45 -27.04 -12.21
C TYR A 73 -8.17 -27.85 -12.04
N SER A 74 -7.74 -28.52 -13.10
CA SER A 74 -6.51 -29.32 -13.08
C SER A 74 -5.27 -28.42 -13.00
N ILE A 75 -4.11 -29.02 -12.72
CA ILE A 75 -2.83 -28.30 -12.74
C ILE A 75 -2.50 -27.87 -14.17
N GLU A 76 -2.79 -28.75 -15.12
CA GLU A 76 -2.56 -28.57 -16.55
C GLU A 76 -3.37 -27.39 -17.10
N ASP A 77 -4.63 -27.25 -16.69
CA ASP A 77 -5.47 -26.11 -17.08
C ASP A 77 -4.90 -24.80 -16.53
N GLN A 78 -4.53 -24.80 -15.23
CA GLN A 78 -4.02 -23.60 -14.56
C GLN A 78 -2.72 -23.09 -15.20
N PHE A 79 -1.85 -23.97 -15.70
CA PHE A 79 -0.64 -23.55 -16.42
C PHE A 79 -0.94 -22.84 -17.75
N GLY A 80 -2.10 -23.11 -18.36
CA GLY A 80 -2.50 -22.52 -19.63
C GLY A 80 -3.15 -21.14 -19.55
N TRP A 81 -3.45 -20.63 -18.35
CA TRP A 81 -4.23 -19.41 -18.19
C TRP A 81 -3.41 -18.13 -18.31
N ASP A 82 -3.96 -17.15 -19.02
CA ASP A 82 -3.45 -15.77 -19.03
C ASP A 82 -4.21 -14.86 -18.03
N ALA A 83 -5.42 -15.27 -17.61
CA ALA A 83 -6.22 -14.64 -16.57
C ALA A 83 -7.10 -15.70 -15.88
N LEU A 84 -7.60 -15.42 -14.67
CA LEU A 84 -8.47 -16.35 -13.96
C LEU A 84 -9.80 -16.57 -14.72
N PRO A 85 -10.28 -17.83 -14.81
CA PRO A 85 -11.58 -18.11 -15.39
C PRO A 85 -12.71 -17.46 -14.56
N ALA A 86 -13.78 -17.09 -15.26
CA ALA A 86 -15.00 -16.62 -14.63
C ALA A 86 -15.56 -17.67 -13.64
N GLU A 87 -16.23 -17.20 -12.59
CA GLU A 87 -16.84 -18.09 -11.62
C GLU A 87 -17.96 -18.90 -12.28
N GLN A 88 -17.92 -20.22 -12.13
CA GLN A 88 -18.92 -21.10 -12.71
C GLN A 88 -20.24 -20.89 -11.96
N SER A 89 -21.32 -20.63 -12.69
CA SER A 89 -22.66 -20.67 -12.10
C SER A 89 -22.98 -22.12 -11.74
N LEU A 90 -22.89 -22.45 -10.46
CA LEU A 90 -23.42 -23.71 -9.93
C LEU A 90 -24.94 -23.66 -10.16
N GLY A 91 -25.42 -24.40 -11.17
CA GLY A 91 -26.81 -24.33 -11.62
C GLY A 91 -27.84 -24.49 -10.49
N GLU A 92 -29.06 -24.03 -10.78
CA GLU A 92 -30.27 -23.83 -9.98
C GLU A 92 -30.80 -25.04 -9.15
N SER A 93 -29.94 -25.85 -8.52
CA SER A 93 -30.33 -27.06 -7.81
C SER A 93 -29.67 -27.28 -6.44
N VAL A 94 -29.23 -26.21 -5.77
CA VAL A 94 -28.99 -26.24 -4.32
C VAL A 94 -29.89 -25.24 -3.63
N ALA A 95 -31.15 -25.63 -3.44
CA ALA A 95 -32.02 -24.99 -2.47
C ALA A 95 -31.43 -25.21 -1.07
N ALA A 96 -30.74 -24.18 -0.55
CA ALA A 96 -30.47 -24.10 0.89
C ALA A 96 -31.79 -23.76 1.59
N PRO A 97 -32.18 -24.46 2.67
CA PRO A 97 -33.32 -24.03 3.46
C PRO A 97 -32.95 -22.71 4.13
N ALA A 98 -33.72 -21.66 3.83
CA ALA A 98 -33.75 -20.47 4.64
C ALA A 98 -34.30 -20.85 6.02
N SER A 99 -33.41 -21.06 7.00
CA SER A 99 -33.82 -21.00 8.40
C SER A 99 -33.76 -19.54 8.82
N GLU A 100 -34.94 -18.93 8.89
CA GLU A 100 -35.18 -17.72 9.67
C GLU A 100 -34.69 -17.98 11.11
N LEU A 101 -33.63 -17.29 11.50
CA LEU A 101 -33.35 -17.01 12.90
C LEU A 101 -33.31 -15.50 13.04
N ALA A 102 -34.41 -14.99 13.58
CA ALA A 102 -34.51 -13.66 14.14
C ALA A 102 -33.38 -13.44 15.15
N ALA A 103 -32.63 -12.36 14.95
CA ALA A 103 -31.83 -11.74 15.98
C ALA A 103 -32.13 -10.25 15.94
N GLU A 104 -32.97 -9.82 16.87
CA GLU A 104 -33.16 -8.44 17.23
C GLU A 104 -31.82 -7.81 17.66
N ASP A 105 -31.65 -6.55 17.25
CA ASP A 105 -30.82 -5.51 17.85
C ASP A 105 -29.34 -5.86 18.15
N ALA A 106 -28.50 -5.75 17.12
CA ALA A 106 -27.07 -5.51 17.28
C ALA A 106 -26.65 -4.31 16.41
N PRO A 107 -25.88 -3.34 16.94
CA PRO A 107 -25.42 -2.19 16.15
C PRO A 107 -24.57 -2.67 14.96
N PRO A 108 -24.60 -1.95 13.82
CA PRO A 108 -23.92 -2.38 12.61
C PRO A 108 -22.41 -2.41 12.86
N VAL A 109 -21.87 -3.61 13.02
CA VAL A 109 -20.43 -3.84 12.99
C VAL A 109 -20.00 -3.59 11.56
N PRO A 110 -19.08 -2.64 11.28
CA PRO A 110 -18.62 -2.40 9.93
C PRO A 110 -18.02 -3.69 9.37
N ALA A 111 -18.55 -4.15 8.24
CA ALA A 111 -18.08 -5.34 7.55
C ALA A 111 -16.57 -5.22 7.34
N ALA A 112 -15.80 -6.01 8.10
CA ALA A 112 -14.42 -6.29 7.75
C ALA A 112 -14.45 -6.94 6.36
N ALA A 113 -13.55 -6.49 5.48
CA ALA A 113 -13.45 -6.99 4.12
C ALA A 113 -13.45 -8.53 4.14
N VAL A 114 -14.42 -9.12 3.46
CA VAL A 114 -14.46 -10.56 3.24
C VAL A 114 -13.28 -10.90 2.31
N PRO A 115 -12.46 -11.92 2.62
CA PRO A 115 -11.40 -12.36 1.71
C PRO A 115 -11.97 -12.64 0.32
N GLY A 116 -11.38 -12.06 -0.73
CA GLY A 116 -11.89 -12.12 -2.11
C GLY A 116 -12.98 -11.11 -2.48
N SER A 117 -13.28 -10.11 -1.63
CA SER A 117 -14.19 -9.02 -2.00
C SER A 117 -13.57 -8.14 -3.09
N THR A 118 -14.16 -8.17 -4.30
CA THR A 118 -13.85 -7.22 -5.39
C THR A 118 -14.42 -5.82 -5.12
N VAL A 119 -15.33 -5.72 -4.16
CA VAL A 119 -15.84 -4.45 -3.65
C VAL A 119 -14.90 -3.99 -2.54
N PRO A 120 -14.20 -2.85 -2.70
CA PRO A 120 -13.37 -2.33 -1.64
C PRO A 120 -14.25 -2.11 -0.39
N PRO A 121 -13.77 -2.47 0.82
CA PRO A 121 -14.53 -2.21 2.04
C PRO A 121 -14.88 -0.72 2.10
N TRP A 122 -15.98 -0.36 2.76
CA TRP A 122 -16.44 1.03 2.85
C TRP A 122 -15.38 2.00 3.43
N SER A 123 -14.39 1.46 4.15
CA SER A 123 -13.24 2.18 4.72
C SER A 123 -12.04 2.31 3.77
N ALA A 124 -12.00 1.59 2.65
CA ALA A 124 -10.92 1.70 1.68
C ALA A 124 -11.04 3.01 0.89
N ALA A 125 -9.96 3.80 0.93
CA ALA A 125 -9.90 5.03 0.14
C ALA A 125 -9.89 4.71 -1.35
N HIS A 126 -10.62 5.52 -2.11
CA HIS A 126 -10.70 5.36 -3.56
C HIS A 126 -9.35 5.72 -4.22
N PRO A 127 -8.71 4.81 -4.97
CA PRO A 127 -7.48 5.13 -5.68
C PRO A 127 -7.77 6.04 -6.87
N TYR A 128 -7.09 7.18 -6.94
CA TYR A 128 -7.11 8.01 -8.14
C TYR A 128 -5.97 7.60 -9.05
N VAL A 129 -6.28 7.30 -10.31
CA VAL A 129 -5.29 6.95 -11.34
C VAL A 129 -5.42 7.90 -12.51
N ASN A 130 -4.28 8.28 -13.11
CA ASN A 130 -4.22 9.13 -14.31
C ASN A 130 -4.97 10.48 -14.19
N LEU A 131 -5.06 11.04 -12.98
CA LEU A 131 -5.65 12.38 -12.76
C LEU A 131 -4.91 13.48 -13.54
N TYR A 132 -3.60 13.30 -13.71
CA TYR A 132 -2.73 14.15 -14.51
C TYR A 132 -2.08 13.34 -15.62
N THR A 133 -2.17 13.82 -16.85
CA THR A 133 -1.64 13.12 -18.03
C THR A 133 -0.40 13.81 -18.57
N HIS A 134 0.33 13.14 -19.47
CA HIS A 134 1.49 13.75 -20.13
C HIS A 134 1.16 15.06 -20.90
N ARG A 135 -0.10 15.27 -21.27
CA ARG A 135 -0.57 16.50 -21.94
C ARG A 135 -0.90 17.63 -20.96
N GLN A 136 -1.29 17.27 -19.75
CA GLN A 136 -1.65 18.20 -18.69
C GLN A 136 -1.07 17.70 -17.36
N PRO A 137 0.25 17.82 -17.18
CA PRO A 137 0.92 17.36 -15.96
C PRO A 137 0.64 18.33 -14.80
N ALA A 138 0.60 17.78 -13.57
CA ALA A 138 0.69 18.60 -12.37
C ALA A 138 2.09 19.20 -12.26
N ILE A 139 2.18 20.45 -11.79
CA ILE A 139 3.44 21.11 -11.52
C ILE A 139 3.73 20.98 -10.03
N ALA A 140 4.92 20.47 -9.70
CA ALA A 140 5.42 20.35 -8.34
C ALA A 140 6.73 21.12 -8.19
N THR A 141 6.96 21.65 -6.99
CA THR A 141 8.23 22.23 -6.59
C THR A 141 9.07 21.17 -5.89
N VAL A 142 10.34 21.04 -6.28
CA VAL A 142 11.28 20.19 -5.53
C VAL A 142 11.62 20.89 -4.22
N MET A 143 11.10 20.36 -3.12
CA MET A 143 11.35 20.89 -1.77
C MET A 143 12.57 20.26 -1.11
N GLY A 144 13.00 19.08 -1.58
CA GLY A 144 14.11 18.34 -1.01
C GLY A 144 14.76 17.39 -2.00
N ASN A 145 16.08 17.26 -1.91
CA ASN A 145 16.89 16.34 -2.71
C ASN A 145 18.06 15.87 -1.83
N TYR A 146 17.90 14.70 -1.23
CA TYR A 146 18.83 14.15 -0.25
C TYR A 146 19.41 12.85 -0.76
N ARG A 147 20.74 12.72 -0.73
CA ARG A 147 21.39 11.44 -0.99
C ARG A 147 21.11 10.50 0.18
N VAL A 148 20.64 9.29 -0.13
CA VAL A 148 20.38 8.24 0.87
C VAL A 148 21.47 7.17 0.91
N THR A 149 22.32 7.12 -0.12
CA THR A 149 23.51 6.26 -0.13
C THR A 149 24.69 6.95 0.54
N ASP A 150 25.61 6.16 1.10
CA ASP A 150 26.86 6.67 1.64
C ASP A 150 27.65 7.47 0.57
N ALA A 151 28.41 8.48 0.98
CA ALA A 151 29.16 9.33 0.07
C ALA A 151 30.24 8.56 -0.73
N ALA A 152 30.78 7.49 -0.16
CA ALA A 152 31.77 6.63 -0.81
C ALA A 152 31.13 5.58 -1.74
N ALA A 153 29.80 5.43 -1.74
CA ALA A 153 29.11 4.48 -2.61
C ALA A 153 29.15 4.93 -4.09
N GLU A 154 29.36 3.99 -5.00
CA GLU A 154 29.37 4.24 -6.45
C GLU A 154 27.97 4.62 -6.98
N SER A 155 26.91 4.13 -6.36
CA SER A 155 25.52 4.45 -6.71
C SER A 155 25.03 5.71 -5.99
N ASP A 156 24.53 6.69 -6.75
CA ASP A 156 23.86 7.89 -6.21
C ASP A 156 22.33 7.69 -6.19
N THR A 157 21.82 7.20 -5.05
CA THR A 157 20.36 7.11 -4.82
C THR A 157 19.92 8.29 -3.98
N ARG A 158 18.83 8.93 -4.40
CA ARG A 158 18.32 10.15 -3.77
C ARG A 158 16.86 10.00 -3.35
N HIS A 159 16.55 10.54 -2.19
CA HIS A 159 15.19 10.81 -1.75
C HIS A 159 14.82 12.23 -2.18
N ILE A 160 13.84 12.34 -3.06
CA ILE A 160 13.38 13.61 -3.64
C ILE A 160 11.97 13.90 -3.14
N VAL A 161 11.78 15.10 -2.62
CA VAL A 161 10.53 15.59 -2.04
C VAL A 161 9.89 16.56 -3.01
N LEU A 162 8.65 16.26 -3.41
CA LEU A 162 7.85 17.10 -4.29
C LEU A 162 6.69 17.71 -3.50
N ASP A 163 6.47 19.00 -3.70
CA ASP A 163 5.33 19.74 -3.15
C ASP A 163 4.45 20.25 -4.28
N PHE A 164 3.19 19.84 -4.27
CA PHE A 164 2.18 20.21 -5.26
C PHE A 164 1.40 21.48 -4.86
N GLY A 165 1.70 22.06 -3.70
CA GLY A 165 1.04 23.26 -3.18
C GLY A 165 -0.47 23.07 -3.04
N ALA A 166 -1.23 23.98 -3.64
CA ALA A 166 -2.69 23.93 -3.66
C ALA A 166 -3.26 22.95 -4.72
N THR A 167 -2.41 22.34 -5.55
CA THR A 167 -2.84 21.41 -6.60
C THR A 167 -3.25 20.08 -5.98
N PRO A 168 -4.51 19.61 -6.16
CA PRO A 168 -4.95 18.34 -5.60
C PRO A 168 -4.21 17.18 -6.24
N PHE A 169 -3.37 16.48 -5.47
CA PHE A 169 -2.62 15.33 -5.97
C PHE A 169 -2.79 14.13 -5.01
N PRO A 170 -3.99 13.54 -4.93
CA PRO A 170 -4.24 12.43 -4.02
C PRO A 170 -3.50 11.17 -4.51
N VAL A 171 -2.74 10.55 -3.61
CA VAL A 171 -2.00 9.32 -3.88
C VAL A 171 -2.27 8.30 -2.80
N LEU A 172 -2.22 7.02 -3.13
CA LEU A 172 -2.24 5.92 -2.18
C LEU A 172 -0.91 5.18 -2.18
N GLU A 173 -0.63 4.50 -1.06
CA GLU A 173 0.54 3.63 -0.93
C GLU A 173 0.55 2.59 -2.05
N GLY A 174 1.73 2.36 -2.64
CA GLY A 174 1.91 1.43 -3.76
C GLY A 174 1.61 2.01 -5.15
N GLN A 175 1.12 3.24 -5.25
CA GLN A 175 1.01 3.92 -6.54
C GLN A 175 2.35 4.45 -7.03
N SER A 176 2.40 4.81 -8.31
CA SER A 176 3.57 5.37 -8.98
C SER A 176 3.22 6.67 -9.71
N ILE A 177 4.19 7.57 -9.81
CA ILE A 177 4.08 8.83 -10.56
C ILE A 177 4.98 8.83 -11.79
N GLY A 178 4.52 9.48 -12.86
CA GLY A 178 5.34 9.77 -14.04
C GLY A 178 6.00 11.14 -13.93
N ILE A 179 7.32 11.20 -14.04
CA ILE A 179 8.07 12.45 -14.14
C ILE A 179 8.40 12.72 -15.61
N LEU A 180 8.01 13.89 -16.10
CA LEU A 180 8.36 14.38 -17.44
C LEU A 180 9.64 15.21 -17.34
N PRO A 181 10.79 14.70 -17.84
CA PRO A 181 11.99 15.51 -17.89
C PRO A 181 11.84 16.60 -18.96
N PRO A 182 12.31 17.83 -18.69
CA PRO A 182 12.26 18.91 -19.67
C PRO A 182 13.22 18.63 -20.84
N GLY A 183 12.90 19.16 -22.03
CA GLY A 183 13.75 19.07 -23.21
C GLY A 183 13.25 18.10 -24.28
N VAL A 184 14.12 17.84 -25.26
CA VAL A 184 13.86 16.97 -26.42
C VAL A 184 15.00 15.97 -26.61
N ASP A 185 14.71 14.83 -27.22
CA ASP A 185 15.70 13.84 -27.61
C ASP A 185 16.54 14.27 -28.83
N ALA A 186 17.47 13.41 -29.26
CA ALA A 186 18.33 13.65 -30.42
C ALA A 186 17.56 13.84 -31.75
N ASN A 187 16.29 13.42 -31.80
CA ASN A 187 15.41 13.54 -32.96
C ASN A 187 14.41 14.70 -32.82
N GLY A 188 14.56 15.55 -31.79
CA GLY A 188 13.68 16.69 -31.53
C GLY A 188 12.33 16.34 -30.94
N ARG A 189 12.11 15.09 -30.49
CA ARG A 189 10.85 14.67 -29.84
C ARG A 189 10.92 14.95 -28.33
N PRO A 190 9.81 15.40 -27.70
CA PRO A 190 9.78 15.57 -26.25
C PRO A 190 10.14 14.28 -25.53
N HIS A 191 10.87 14.38 -24.41
CA HIS A 191 11.21 13.21 -23.65
C HIS A 191 9.98 12.49 -23.09
N HIS A 192 10.05 11.17 -23.03
CA HIS A 192 9.02 10.34 -22.44
C HIS A 192 9.02 10.45 -20.90
N ALA A 193 7.83 10.33 -20.32
CA ALA A 193 7.67 10.24 -18.87
C ALA A 193 8.38 8.99 -18.33
N ARG A 194 9.01 9.12 -17.17
CA ARG A 194 9.65 8.03 -16.44
C ARG A 194 8.88 7.76 -15.17
N GLN A 195 8.53 6.50 -14.93
CA GLN A 195 7.72 6.11 -13.79
C GLN A 195 8.59 5.85 -12.57
N TYR A 196 8.17 6.37 -11.43
CA TYR A 196 8.81 6.17 -10.13
C TYR A 196 7.73 5.76 -9.12
N SER A 197 8.00 4.71 -8.34
CA SER A 197 7.15 4.34 -7.22
C SER A 197 7.16 5.44 -6.17
N ILE A 198 5.99 5.74 -5.60
CA ILE A 198 5.88 6.71 -4.52
C ILE A 198 6.45 6.07 -3.25
N ALA A 199 7.41 6.74 -2.63
CA ALA A 199 8.09 6.25 -1.43
C ALA A 199 7.37 6.64 -0.11
N SER A 200 6.30 7.43 -0.19
CA SER A 200 5.62 8.05 0.95
C SER A 200 4.16 7.62 1.07
N PRO A 201 3.56 7.67 2.27
CA PRO A 201 2.15 7.36 2.47
C PRO A 201 1.22 8.47 1.92
N ARG A 202 -0.09 8.20 1.88
CA ARG A 202 -1.12 9.07 1.28
C ARG A 202 -1.21 10.48 1.87
N ASP A 203 -0.81 10.62 3.11
CA ASP A 203 -0.73 11.91 3.82
C ASP A 203 0.59 12.63 3.55
N GLY A 204 1.41 12.16 2.60
CA GLY A 204 2.82 12.51 2.52
C GLY A 204 3.58 12.02 3.76
N GLU A 205 4.85 12.39 3.92
CA GLU A 205 5.55 12.08 5.19
C GLU A 205 5.06 12.98 6.35
N ARG A 206 4.14 13.92 6.10
CA ARG A 206 3.50 14.75 7.13
C ARG A 206 1.98 14.77 7.03
N PRO A 207 1.28 14.23 8.04
CA PRO A 207 -0.16 14.40 8.17
C PRO A 207 -0.60 15.87 8.03
N GLY A 208 -1.48 16.15 7.07
CA GLY A 208 -2.08 17.47 6.84
C GLY A 208 -1.31 18.42 5.92
N TYR A 209 -0.21 17.96 5.30
CA TYR A 209 0.48 18.70 4.26
C TYR A 209 0.59 17.85 3.00
N ASN A 210 0.50 18.45 1.83
CA ASN A 210 0.82 17.78 0.56
C ASN A 210 2.36 17.69 0.38
N ASN A 211 3.09 17.30 1.43
CA ASN A 211 4.55 17.23 1.44
C ASN A 211 5.12 16.16 2.40
N VAL A 212 6.39 15.83 2.15
CA VAL A 212 7.12 14.65 2.59
C VAL A 212 8.38 15.12 3.36
N ASP A 213 8.37 15.22 4.71
CA ASP A 213 9.58 15.11 5.59
C ASP A 213 9.26 15.05 7.12
N ALA A 214 10.08 14.40 7.96
CA ALA A 214 9.95 14.36 9.44
C ALA A 214 10.69 15.46 10.23
N GLN A 215 11.68 16.16 9.65
CA GLN A 215 12.59 17.05 10.42
C GLN A 215 11.99 18.42 10.76
N ARG A 216 11.31 19.07 9.81
CA ARG A 216 10.64 20.35 10.07
C ARG A 216 9.42 20.20 11.01
N LYS A 217 8.79 19.01 11.08
CA LYS A 217 7.77 18.71 12.11
C LYS A 217 8.38 18.70 13.51
N ALA A 218 9.54 18.05 13.69
CA ALA A 218 10.23 18.07 14.98
C ALA A 218 10.53 19.52 15.41
N TYR A 219 10.99 20.37 14.50
CA TYR A 219 11.19 21.80 14.76
C TYR A 219 9.88 22.53 15.11
N ASP A 220 8.82 22.38 14.31
CA ASP A 220 7.55 23.09 14.53
C ASP A 220 6.83 22.62 15.79
N ASP A 221 6.84 21.32 16.09
CA ASP A 221 6.37 20.75 17.35
C ASP A 221 7.15 21.36 18.50
N GLY A 222 8.49 21.32 18.42
CA GLY A 222 9.38 21.95 19.39
C GLY A 222 8.99 23.39 19.63
N PHE A 223 8.81 24.18 18.56
CA PHE A 223 8.42 25.59 18.62
C PHE A 223 7.08 25.81 19.35
N MET A 224 6.07 24.98 19.07
CA MET A 224 4.77 25.06 19.73
C MET A 224 4.85 24.67 21.21
N PHE A 225 5.60 23.62 21.55
CA PHE A 225 5.86 23.23 22.94
C PHE A 225 6.62 24.32 23.71
N GLY A 226 7.65 24.90 23.11
CA GLY A 226 8.43 25.99 23.71
C GLY A 226 7.58 27.22 24.00
N ARG A 227 6.70 27.61 23.07
CA ARG A 227 5.73 28.70 23.31
C ARG A 227 4.74 28.37 24.42
N ARG A 228 4.24 27.14 24.47
CA ARG A 228 3.30 26.68 25.50
C ARG A 228 3.94 26.72 26.89
N ASP A 229 5.15 26.20 27.02
CA ASP A 229 5.87 26.16 28.29
C ASP A 229 6.26 27.56 28.77
N ALA A 230 6.65 28.45 27.86
CA ALA A 230 6.87 29.87 28.17
C ALA A 230 5.59 30.55 28.69
N ARG A 231 4.42 30.24 28.10
CA ARG A 231 3.11 30.72 28.57
C ARG A 231 2.75 30.19 29.95
N LEU A 232 3.11 28.94 30.24
CA LEU A 232 2.86 28.29 31.53
C LEU A 232 3.89 28.65 32.61
N GLY A 233 4.83 29.57 32.33
CA GLY A 233 5.84 30.03 33.29
C GLY A 233 6.95 29.01 33.59
N ARG A 234 7.04 27.92 32.84
CA ARG A 234 8.06 26.88 33.01
C ARG A 234 9.42 27.38 32.54
N GLN A 235 10.52 26.80 33.03
CA GLN A 235 11.87 27.20 32.63
C GLN A 235 12.23 26.69 31.23
N ALA A 236 13.12 27.40 30.51
CA ALA A 236 13.49 27.09 29.12
C ALA A 236 14.20 25.73 28.93
N ASN A 237 14.68 25.12 30.02
CA ASN A 237 15.32 23.81 30.05
C ASN A 237 14.36 22.67 30.43
N TYR A 238 13.04 22.94 30.56
CA TYR A 238 12.02 21.95 30.96
C TYR A 238 11.73 20.87 29.89
N LEU A 239 12.54 20.76 28.84
CA LEU A 239 12.38 19.81 27.73
C LEU A 239 12.17 18.36 28.21
N VAL A 240 10.93 17.86 28.09
CA VAL A 240 10.60 16.45 28.34
C VAL A 240 10.82 15.68 27.05
N TYR A 241 11.97 15.00 26.95
CA TYR A 241 12.25 14.09 25.84
C TYR A 241 11.56 12.75 26.10
N ASN A 242 10.40 12.52 25.52
CA ASN A 242 9.68 11.25 25.65
C ASN A 242 10.26 10.11 24.78
N ASN A 243 11.57 10.09 24.52
CA ASN A 243 12.25 9.11 23.63
C ASN A 243 11.62 8.93 22.23
N GLN A 244 10.79 9.88 21.79
CA GLN A 244 10.04 9.82 20.53
C GLN A 244 10.86 10.23 19.29
N TYR A 245 12.09 10.69 19.46
CA TYR A 245 12.91 11.29 18.39
C TYR A 245 14.31 10.69 18.33
N ASN A 246 14.78 10.37 17.11
CA ASN A 246 16.15 9.96 16.85
C ASN A 246 17.13 11.15 17.01
N ALA A 247 18.45 10.89 16.98
CA ALA A 247 19.45 11.94 17.26
C ALA A 247 19.35 13.18 16.35
N ALA A 248 19.02 13.02 15.07
CA ALA A 248 18.88 14.11 14.10
C ALA A 248 17.62 14.95 14.36
N THR A 249 16.47 14.31 14.52
CA THR A 249 15.18 14.97 14.81
C THR A 249 15.14 15.60 16.21
N LYS A 250 15.85 15.01 17.19
CA LYS A 250 16.00 15.58 18.54
C LYS A 250 16.67 16.95 18.50
N LYS A 251 17.73 17.11 17.70
CA LYS A 251 18.44 18.38 17.52
C LYS A 251 17.51 19.47 16.98
N GLU A 252 16.66 19.11 16.02
CA GLU A 252 15.70 20.01 15.40
C GLU A 252 14.55 20.40 16.33
N PHE A 253 14.03 19.44 17.10
CA PHE A 253 13.04 19.72 18.14
C PHE A 253 13.57 20.68 19.20
N SER A 254 14.78 20.46 19.72
CA SER A 254 15.40 21.35 20.69
C SER A 254 15.59 22.76 20.13
N ARG A 255 16.01 22.87 18.86
CA ARG A 255 16.17 24.14 18.15
C ARG A 255 14.84 24.89 18.02
N GLY A 256 13.79 24.18 17.61
CA GLY A 256 12.43 24.69 17.54
C GLY A 256 11.93 25.19 18.89
N TYR A 257 12.08 24.39 19.94
CA TYR A 257 11.63 24.70 21.29
C TYR A 257 12.26 25.97 21.86
N LEU A 258 13.58 26.11 21.75
CA LEU A 258 14.28 27.31 22.19
C LEU A 258 13.77 28.57 21.46
N ASN A 259 13.57 28.47 20.15
CA ASN A 259 13.05 29.58 19.34
C ASN A 259 11.59 29.93 19.71
N GLY A 260 10.75 28.93 19.91
CA GLY A 260 9.37 29.10 20.35
C GLY A 260 9.30 29.77 21.72
N TYR A 261 10.07 29.26 22.68
CA TYR A 261 10.14 29.81 24.03
C TYR A 261 10.58 31.28 24.04
N ARG A 262 11.65 31.60 23.30
CA ARG A 262 12.14 32.99 23.13
C ARG A 262 11.12 33.89 22.46
N SER A 263 10.40 33.40 21.44
CA SER A 263 9.40 34.20 20.72
C SER A 263 8.22 34.66 21.59
N TYR A 264 7.92 33.95 22.69
CA TYR A 264 6.87 34.32 23.62
C TYR A 264 7.36 35.28 24.71
N ARG A 265 8.56 35.06 25.27
CA ARG A 265 9.14 35.93 26.31
C ARG A 265 9.79 37.21 25.79
N GLY A 266 10.11 37.28 24.50
CA GLY A 266 10.61 38.48 23.83
C GLY A 266 9.53 39.46 23.39
N ARG A 267 8.26 39.26 23.81
CA ARG A 267 7.16 40.23 23.71
C ARG A 267 6.84 40.78 25.08
#